data_AF-A0A7C4LHE7-F1
#
_entry.id   AF-A0A7C4LHE7-F1
#
_cell.length_a   1.000
_cell.length_b   1.000
_cell.length_c   1.000
_cell.angle_alpha   90.00
_cell.angle_beta   90.00
_cell.angle_gamma   90.00
#
_symmetry.space_group_name_H-M   'P 1'
#
loop_
_entity.id
_entity.type
_entity.pdbx_description
1 polymer ?
#
loop_
_entity_poly.entity_id
_entity_poly.type
_entity_poly.pdbx_seq_one_letter_code
_entity_poly.pdbx_strand_id
1 'polypeptide(L)'
;MKSELQKWLNIASFIIVIVMNSLVATTNLIGGKTTAQVSDAYPTLVTPAGYVFSIWSVIYVLLGVFVIAQTLPRDGARVFREKIGWLFILSCVLNVVWLFLWQFELLPASVIIMFLLLATITSIYT
;
A
#
# COMPACT_ATOMS: atom_id res chain seq x y z
N MET A 1 25.80 -2.19 -6.20
CA MET A 1 25.40 -2.62 -4.83
C MET A 1 24.10 -1.97 -4.36
N LYS A 2 23.99 -0.63 -4.29
CA LYS A 2 22.76 0.04 -3.81
C LYS A 2 21.49 -0.28 -4.62
N SER A 3 21.59 -0.41 -5.96
CA SER A 3 20.43 -0.72 -6.82
C SER A 3 19.90 -2.14 -6.68
N GLU A 4 20.76 -3.11 -6.37
CA GLU A 4 20.36 -4.51 -6.18
C GLU A 4 19.65 -4.71 -4.85
N LEU A 5 20.15 -4.08 -3.77
CA LEU A 5 19.47 -4.06 -2.48
C LEU A 5 18.07 -3.44 -2.60
N GLN A 6 17.96 -2.29 -3.28
CA GLN A 6 16.70 -1.60 -3.47
C GLN A 6 15.67 -2.42 -4.27
N LYS A 7 16.12 -3.19 -5.28
CA LYS A 7 15.27 -4.12 -6.01
C LYS A 7 14.64 -5.16 -5.08
N TRP A 8 15.45 -5.81 -4.23
CA TRP A 8 14.95 -6.80 -3.27
C TRP A 8 14.04 -6.19 -2.21
N LEU A 9 14.37 -4.98 -1.72
CA LEU A 9 13.52 -4.26 -0.78
C LEU A 9 12.16 -3.91 -1.39
N ASN A 10 12.10 -3.43 -2.63
CA ASN A 10 10.83 -3.14 -3.29
C ASN A 10 9.96 -4.38 -3.44
N ILE A 11 10.55 -5.52 -3.82
CA ILE A 11 9.84 -6.81 -3.91
C ILE A 11 9.32 -7.22 -2.52
N ALA A 12 10.17 -7.18 -1.50
CA ALA A 12 9.80 -7.56 -0.14
C ALA A 12 8.69 -6.65 0.42
N SER A 13 8.83 -5.33 0.26
CA SER A 13 7.82 -4.34 0.67
C SER A 13 6.48 -4.57 -0.02
N PHE A 14 6.49 -4.86 -1.32
CA PHE A 14 5.27 -5.17 -2.06
C PHE A 14 4.61 -6.46 -1.58
N ILE A 15 5.38 -7.54 -1.38
CA ILE A 15 4.86 -8.80 -0.84
C ILE A 15 4.23 -8.57 0.53
N ILE A 16 4.90 -7.83 1.42
CA ILE A 16 4.36 -7.49 2.75
C ILE A 16 3.04 -6.74 2.61
N VAL A 17 2.94 -5.74 1.73
CA VAL A 17 1.70 -5.00 1.49
C VAL A 17 0.58 -5.93 1.04
N ILE A 18 0.83 -6.83 0.07
CA ILE A 18 -0.18 -7.78 -0.42
C ILE A 18 -0.65 -8.70 0.69
N VAL A 19 0.29 -9.28 1.45
CA VAL A 19 -0.03 -10.18 2.55
C VAL A 19 -0.85 -9.47 3.62
N MET A 20 -0.40 -8.30 4.08
CA MET A 20 -1.07 -7.54 5.14
C MET A 20 -2.46 -7.07 4.70
N ASN A 21 -2.60 -6.50 3.50
CA ASN A 21 -3.91 -6.05 3.00
C ASN A 21 -4.88 -7.23 2.79
N SER A 22 -4.39 -8.37 2.29
CA SER A 22 -5.22 -9.56 2.13
C SER A 22 -5.66 -10.09 3.49
N LEU A 23 -4.74 -10.16 4.45
CA LEU A 23 -5.00 -10.67 5.80
C LEU A 23 -6.10 -9.88 6.51
N VAL A 24 -6.01 -8.54 6.50
CA VAL A 24 -7.02 -7.68 7.13
C VAL A 24 -8.34 -7.61 6.35
N ALA A 25 -8.33 -7.93 5.06
CA ALA A 25 -9.53 -7.97 4.23
C ALA A 25 -10.32 -9.28 4.42
N THR A 26 -9.63 -10.41 4.61
CA THR A 26 -10.27 -11.75 4.64
C THR A 26 -10.35 -12.36 6.04
N THR A 27 -9.59 -11.85 7.01
CA THR A 27 -9.54 -12.43 8.36
C THR A 27 -9.75 -11.37 9.43
N ASN A 28 -10.14 -11.83 10.62
CA ASN A 28 -10.29 -10.99 11.82
C ASN A 28 -9.06 -11.07 12.74
N LEU A 29 -7.93 -11.55 12.23
CA LEU A 29 -6.74 -11.81 13.06
C LEU A 29 -6.15 -10.52 13.64
N ILE A 30 -6.26 -9.42 12.90
CA ILE A 30 -5.74 -8.11 13.27
C ILE A 30 -6.95 -7.21 13.57
N GLY A 31 -7.04 -6.67 14.78
CA GLY A 31 -8.12 -5.76 15.18
C GLY A 31 -9.50 -6.42 15.41
N GLY A 32 -9.63 -7.74 15.21
CA GLY A 32 -10.88 -8.47 15.49
C GLY A 32 -12.01 -8.25 14.48
N LYS A 33 -11.78 -7.42 13.45
CA LYS A 33 -12.72 -7.08 12.39
C LYS A 33 -12.00 -7.11 11.05
N THR A 34 -12.74 -7.35 9.97
CA THR A 34 -12.23 -7.08 8.62
C THR A 34 -12.27 -5.59 8.30
N THR A 35 -11.46 -5.15 7.34
CA THR A 35 -11.50 -3.76 6.84
C THR A 35 -12.91 -3.30 6.46
N ALA A 36 -13.70 -4.18 5.83
CA ALA A 36 -15.08 -3.89 5.45
C ALA A 36 -15.97 -3.68 6.68
N GLN A 37 -15.85 -4.54 7.69
CA GLN A 37 -16.62 -4.40 8.95
C GLN A 37 -16.28 -3.13 9.71
N VAL A 38 -15.01 -2.70 9.73
CA VAL A 38 -14.63 -1.40 10.30
C VAL A 38 -15.29 -0.25 9.52
N SER A 39 -15.31 -0.32 8.19
CA SER A 39 -15.99 0.69 7.36
C SER A 39 -17.50 0.71 7.58
N ASP A 40 -18.14 -0.45 7.71
CA ASP A 40 -19.58 -0.58 7.91
C ASP A 40 -20.03 -0.11 9.31
N ALA A 41 -19.13 -0.11 10.30
CA ALA A 41 -19.38 0.42 11.63
C ALA A 41 -19.43 1.96 11.69
N TYR A 42 -18.80 2.63 10.72
CA TYR A 42 -18.73 4.10 10.65
C TYR A 42 -19.23 4.62 9.28
N PRO A 43 -20.53 4.44 8.95
CA PRO A 43 -21.08 4.89 7.68
C PRO A 43 -21.08 6.42 7.59
N THR A 44 -20.71 6.93 6.42
CA THR A 44 -20.70 8.36 6.07
C THR A 44 -21.48 8.58 4.78
N LEU A 45 -21.84 9.83 4.47
CA LEU A 45 -22.53 10.20 3.23
C LEU A 45 -21.77 9.81 1.95
N VAL A 46 -20.48 9.49 2.07
CA VAL A 46 -19.58 9.13 0.97
C VAL A 46 -19.02 7.72 1.11
N THR A 47 -19.49 6.91 2.07
CA THR A 47 -19.05 5.53 2.21
C THR A 47 -19.50 4.74 0.98
N PRO A 48 -18.56 4.17 0.21
CA PRO A 48 -18.91 3.49 -1.02
C PRO A 48 -19.53 2.12 -0.73
N ALA A 49 -20.28 1.59 -1.70
CA ALA A 49 -20.80 0.23 -1.62
C ALA A 49 -19.65 -0.80 -1.59
N GLY A 50 -19.88 -1.95 -0.95
CA GLY A 50 -18.83 -2.97 -0.70
C GLY A 50 -18.06 -3.44 -1.94
N TYR A 51 -18.68 -3.47 -3.12
CA TYR A 51 -18.00 -3.86 -4.35
C TYR A 51 -16.91 -2.86 -4.78
N VAL A 52 -16.97 -1.61 -4.34
CA VAL A 52 -15.97 -0.57 -4.68
C VAL A 52 -14.60 -0.90 -4.10
N PHE A 53 -14.55 -1.65 -2.99
CA PHE A 53 -13.28 -2.17 -2.45
C PHE A 53 -12.57 -3.15 -3.40
N SER A 54 -13.23 -3.66 -4.44
CA SER A 54 -12.54 -4.46 -5.47
C SER A 54 -11.46 -3.69 -6.23
N ILE A 55 -11.48 -2.35 -6.22
CA ILE A 55 -10.46 -1.50 -6.85
C ILE A 55 -9.05 -1.82 -6.36
N TRP A 56 -8.91 -2.27 -5.10
CA TRP A 56 -7.63 -2.64 -4.52
C TRP A 56 -6.94 -3.76 -5.28
N SER A 57 -7.71 -4.73 -5.80
CA SER A 57 -7.14 -5.81 -6.64
C SER A 57 -6.47 -5.26 -7.91
N VAL A 58 -7.10 -4.27 -8.56
CA VAL A 58 -6.56 -3.61 -9.76
C VAL A 58 -5.28 -2.83 -9.41
N ILE A 59 -5.31 -2.07 -8.31
CA ILE A 59 -4.13 -1.32 -7.83
C ILE A 59 -2.97 -2.27 -7.55
N TYR A 60 -3.22 -3.38 -6.86
CA TYR A 60 -2.19 -4.37 -6.55
C TYR A 60 -1.61 -5.06 -7.78
N VAL A 61 -2.44 -5.35 -8.79
CA VAL A 61 -1.95 -5.88 -10.07
C VAL A 61 -1.02 -4.87 -10.75
N LEU A 62 -1.42 -3.58 -10.82
CA LEU A 62 -0.60 -2.53 -11.42
C LEU A 62 0.72 -2.32 -10.67
N LEU A 63 0.69 -2.35 -9.33
CA LEU A 63 1.90 -2.31 -8.51
C LEU A 63 2.77 -3.55 -8.73
N GLY A 64 2.17 -4.73 -8.93
CA GLY A 64 2.89 -5.96 -9.30
C GLY A 64 3.60 -5.83 -10.65
N VAL A 65 2.93 -5.24 -11.64
CA VAL A 65 3.55 -4.93 -12.95
C VAL A 65 4.73 -3.98 -12.77
N PHE A 66 4.60 -2.93 -11.94
CA PHE A 66 5.71 -2.03 -11.61
C PHE A 66 6.88 -2.80 -10.97
N VAL A 67 6.60 -3.64 -9.97
CA VAL A 67 7.62 -4.44 -9.27
C VAL A 67 8.33 -5.40 -10.21
N ILE A 68 7.62 -6.01 -11.16
CA ILE A 68 8.22 -6.86 -12.20
C ILE A 68 9.06 -6.00 -13.15
N ALA A 69 8.51 -4.90 -13.66
CA ALA A 69 9.17 -4.03 -14.63
C ALA A 69 10.52 -3.48 -14.12
N GLN A 70 10.60 -3.12 -12.84
CA GLN A 70 11.88 -2.70 -12.24
C GLN A 70 12.89 -3.83 -12.06
N THR A 71 12.51 -5.11 -12.17
CA THR A 71 13.45 -6.23 -12.05
C THR A 71 14.13 -6.59 -13.37
N LEU A 72 13.55 -6.17 -14.50
CA LEU A 72 14.04 -6.48 -15.83
C LEU A 72 15.40 -5.79 -16.10
N PRO A 73 16.28 -6.44 -16.87
CA PRO A 73 17.58 -5.89 -17.25
C PRO A 73 17.41 -4.87 -18.39
N ARG A 74 16.76 -3.73 -18.09
CA ARG A 74 16.58 -2.60 -19.00
C ARG A 74 17.15 -1.34 -18.36
N ASP A 75 17.77 -0.46 -19.15
CA ASP A 75 18.36 0.78 -18.65
C ASP A 75 17.32 1.67 -17.95
N GLY A 76 16.09 1.71 -18.48
CA GLY A 76 14.96 2.40 -17.83
C GLY A 76 14.63 1.85 -16.44
N ALA A 77 14.81 0.55 -16.18
CA ALA A 77 14.52 -0.05 -14.88
C ALA A 77 15.44 0.50 -13.78
N ARG A 78 16.69 0.84 -14.12
CA ARG A 78 17.62 1.48 -13.18
C ARG A 78 17.17 2.89 -12.82
N VAL A 79 16.75 3.68 -13.82
CA VAL A 79 16.24 5.04 -13.61
C VAL A 79 14.98 5.03 -12.74
N PHE A 80 14.07 4.07 -12.97
CA PHE A 80 12.88 3.88 -12.12
C PHE A 80 13.25 3.56 -10.67
N ARG A 81 14.22 2.67 -10.42
CA ARG A 81 14.65 2.33 -9.05
C ARG A 81 15.27 3.54 -8.34
N GLU A 82 16.17 4.26 -9.01
CA GLU A 82 16.85 5.40 -8.40
C GLU A 82 15.88 6.55 -8.05
N LYS A 83 14.86 6.81 -8.88
CA LYS A 83 13.89 7.88 -8.64
C LYS A 83 12.72 7.48 -7.73
N ILE A 84 12.16 6.28 -7.93
CA ILE A 84 10.88 5.89 -7.31
C ILE A 84 11.09 4.91 -6.16
N GLY A 85 12.12 4.08 -6.19
CA GLY A 85 12.20 2.90 -5.31
C GLY A 85 12.15 3.21 -3.82
N TRP A 86 12.82 4.27 -3.34
CA TRP A 86 12.77 4.64 -1.92
C TRP A 86 11.40 5.20 -1.51
N LEU A 87 10.79 6.02 -2.35
CA LEU A 87 9.43 6.54 -2.12
C LEU A 87 8.39 5.41 -2.17
N PHE A 88 8.61 4.41 -3.03
CA PHE A 88 7.78 3.20 -3.09
C PHE A 88 7.86 2.42 -1.78
N ILE A 89 9.05 2.15 -1.26
CA ILE A 89 9.22 1.48 0.05
C ILE A 89 8.54 2.28 1.15
N LEU A 90 8.72 3.60 1.18
CA LEU A 90 8.06 4.47 2.15
C LEU A 90 6.53 4.37 2.04
N SER A 91 5.98 4.36 0.82
CA SER A 91 4.55 4.19 0.59
C SER A 91 4.05 2.84 1.10
N CYS A 92 4.83 1.76 0.93
CA CYS A 92 4.49 0.43 1.45
C CYS A 92 4.49 0.42 2.99
N VAL A 93 5.49 1.03 3.62
CA VAL A 93 5.57 1.13 5.09
C VAL A 93 4.39 1.91 5.64
N LEU A 94 4.11 3.08 5.08
CA LEU A 94 2.98 3.90 5.49
C LEU A 94 1.64 3.18 5.25
N ASN A 95 1.51 2.39 4.19
CA ASN A 95 0.31 1.60 3.94
C ASN A 95 0.08 0.54 5.03
N VAL A 96 1.12 -0.19 5.42
CA VAL A 96 1.03 -1.18 6.50
C VAL A 96 0.72 -0.50 7.84
N VAL A 97 1.38 0.61 8.16
CA VAL A 97 1.10 1.39 9.38
C VAL A 97 -0.36 1.87 9.39
N TRP A 98 -0.83 2.40 8.26
CA TRP A 98 -2.22 2.82 8.10
C TRP A 98 -3.20 1.68 8.37
N LEU A 99 -2.93 0.47 7.85
CA LEU A 99 -3.77 -0.70 8.13
C LEU A 99 -3.88 -0.99 9.62
N PHE A 100 -2.77 -0.98 10.36
CA PHE A 100 -2.82 -1.22 11.81
C PHE A 100 -3.65 -0.15 12.51
N LEU A 101 -3.44 1.14 12.21
CA LEU A 101 -4.22 2.21 12.81
C LEU A 101 -5.72 2.09 12.47
N TRP A 102 -6.04 1.69 11.25
CA TRP A 102 -7.42 1.44 10.82
C TRP A 102 -8.05 0.27 11.57
N GLN A 103 -7.36 -0.87 11.66
CA GLN A 103 -7.87 -2.07 12.33
C GLN A 103 -8.06 -1.89 13.84
N PHE A 104 -7.27 -1.03 14.47
CA PHE A 104 -7.45 -0.66 15.88
C PHE A 104 -8.37 0.56 16.08
N GLU A 105 -9.10 0.98 15.03
CA GLU A 105 -10.07 2.07 15.08
C GLU A 105 -9.48 3.41 15.56
N LEU A 106 -8.16 3.59 15.41
CA LEU A 106 -7.43 4.85 15.67
C LEU A 106 -7.61 5.81 14.50
N LEU A 107 -8.86 6.17 14.20
CA LEU A 107 -9.25 6.89 12.99
C LEU A 107 -8.53 8.23 12.79
N PRO A 108 -8.36 9.11 13.79
CA PRO A 108 -7.64 10.37 13.58
C PRO A 108 -6.17 10.16 13.18
N ALA A 109 -5.51 9.16 13.78
CA ALA A 109 -4.14 8.81 13.44
C ALA A 109 -4.06 8.19 12.04
N SER A 110 -5.04 7.35 11.67
CA SER A 110 -5.09 6.76 10.33
C SER A 110 -5.21 7.84 9.24
N VAL A 111 -5.98 8.89 9.48
CA VAL A 111 -6.11 10.04 8.56
C VAL A 111 -4.79 10.78 8.38
N ILE A 112 -4.01 10.99 9.44
CA ILE A 112 -2.68 11.60 9.34
C ILE A 112 -1.78 10.75 8.43
N ILE A 113 -1.79 9.42 8.60
CA ILE A 113 -1.01 8.53 7.74
C ILE A 113 -1.53 8.51 6.30
N MET A 114 -2.85 8.65 6.06
CA MET A 114 -3.40 8.80 4.71
C MET A 114 -2.85 10.05 4.01
N PHE A 115 -2.73 11.18 4.71
CA PHE A 115 -2.12 12.39 4.14
C PHE A 115 -0.63 12.21 3.86
N LEU A 116 0.12 11.50 4.72
CA LEU A 116 1.52 11.16 4.47
C LEU A 116 1.69 10.22 3.27
N LEU A 117 0.79 9.24 3.12
CA LEU A 117 0.73 8.38 1.94
C LEU A 117 0.51 9.20 0.67
N LEU A 118 -0.48 10.10 0.71
CA LEU A 118 -0.77 11.00 -0.41
C LEU A 118 0.47 11.83 -0.78
N ALA A 119 1.10 12.48 0.20
CA ALA A 119 2.32 13.28 -0.01
C ALA A 119 3.49 12.45 -0.58
N THR A 120 3.63 11.21 -0.11
CA THR A 120 4.65 10.28 -0.61
C THR A 120 4.41 9.92 -2.07
N ILE A 121 3.16 9.62 -2.43
CA ILE A 121 2.79 9.25 -3.80
C ILE A 121 2.90 10.47 -4.73
N THR A 122 2.48 11.67 -4.30
CA THR A 122 2.64 12.88 -5.13
C THR A 122 4.09 13.23 -5.37
N SER A 123 4.97 13.01 -4.37
CA SER A 123 6.41 13.24 -4.51
C SER A 123 7.08 12.33 -5.56
N ILE A 124 6.44 11.24 -5.97
CA ILE A 124 6.94 10.38 -7.06
C ILE A 124 6.83 11.07 -8.43
N TYR A 125 5.88 12.00 -8.58
CA TYR A 125 5.58 12.67 -9.86
C TYR A 125 6.21 14.07 -9.98
N THR A 126 6.90 14.54 -8.94
CA THR A 126 7.62 15.82 -8.89
C THR A 126 9.11 15.59 -9.08
#